data_AF-A0A0B8PDV3-F1
#
_entry.id   AF-A0A0B8PDV3-F1
#
_cell.length_a   1.000
_cell.length_b   1.000
_cell.length_c   1.000
_cell.angle_alpha   90.00
_cell.angle_beta   90.00
_cell.angle_gamma   90.00
#
_symmetry.space_group_name_H-M   'P 1'
#
loop_
_entity.id
_entity.type
_entity.pdbx_description
1 polymer ?
#
loop_
_entity_poly.entity_id
_entity_poly.type
_entity_poly.pdbx_seq_one_letter_code
_entity_poly.pdbx_strand_id
1 'polypeptide(L)'
;MIEIGIEPLVAHFFVFYYAVLSAITPPVALASYAAAGISNSNPMETSITSFKVGIVAFAIPYMAYFNPVVFMEGNSFEIAYTFCFGIAAIYLMIGSIQGWLFGPANKLLRLVCFIYSIPMIMGFMVFEITGVILLGALYIKNRKNKPVSGLPRVG
;
A
#
# COMPACT_ATOMS: atom_id res chain seq x y z
N MET A 1 -17.14 16.72 -6.42
CA MET A 1 -16.74 15.54 -7.23
C MET A 1 -17.85 15.15 -8.21
N ILE A 2 -19.10 15.03 -7.76
CA ILE A 2 -20.23 14.68 -8.63
C ILE A 2 -20.50 15.75 -9.72
N GLU A 3 -20.41 17.03 -9.38
CA GLU A 3 -20.58 18.14 -10.34
C GLU A 3 -19.47 18.24 -11.42
N ILE A 4 -18.37 17.49 -11.25
CA ILE A 4 -17.23 17.45 -12.19
C ILE A 4 -17.29 16.18 -13.05
N GLY A 5 -18.41 15.44 -13.04
CA GLY A 5 -18.65 14.28 -13.89
C GLY A 5 -18.06 12.96 -13.38
N ILE A 6 -17.63 12.88 -12.12
CA ILE A 6 -17.23 11.62 -11.49
C ILE A 6 -18.47 10.85 -11.07
N GLU A 7 -18.49 9.55 -11.35
CA GLU A 7 -19.58 8.66 -10.97
C GLU A 7 -19.90 8.74 -9.47
N PRO A 8 -21.18 8.86 -9.07
CA PRO A 8 -21.56 9.06 -7.67
C PRO A 8 -21.01 8.00 -6.71
N LEU A 9 -20.93 6.74 -7.15
CA LEU A 9 -20.37 5.64 -6.36
C LEU A 9 -18.90 5.92 -6.00
N VAL A 10 -18.08 6.24 -6.99
CA VAL A 10 -16.65 6.56 -6.82
C VAL A 10 -16.49 7.79 -5.93
N ALA A 11 -17.30 8.83 -6.13
CA ALA A 11 -17.24 10.06 -5.35
C ALA A 11 -17.56 9.84 -3.86
N HIS A 12 -18.65 9.12 -3.55
CA HIS A 12 -19.01 8.80 -2.18
C HIS A 12 -17.99 7.86 -1.51
N PHE A 13 -17.49 6.86 -2.24
CA PHE A 13 -16.41 6.00 -1.75
C PHE A 13 -15.16 6.81 -1.41
N PHE A 14 -14.79 7.77 -2.26
CA PHE A 14 -13.63 8.65 -2.00
C PHE A 14 -13.78 9.38 -0.67
N VAL A 15 -14.91 10.07 -0.45
CA VAL A 15 -15.15 10.82 0.78
C VAL A 15 -15.21 9.91 2.01
N PHE A 16 -15.93 8.79 1.90
CA PHE A 16 -16.04 7.80 2.98
C PHE A 16 -14.68 7.21 3.37
N TYR A 17 -13.89 6.80 2.37
CA TYR A 17 -12.58 6.18 2.59
C TYR A 17 -11.60 7.16 3.26
N TYR A 18 -11.56 8.42 2.80
CA TYR A 18 -10.73 9.45 3.43
C TYR A 18 -11.22 9.85 4.82
N ALA A 19 -12.53 9.80 5.09
CA ALA A 19 -13.05 10.01 6.44
C ALA A 19 -12.54 8.93 7.40
N VAL A 20 -12.53 7.66 6.99
CA VAL A 20 -11.93 6.56 7.80
C VAL A 20 -10.42 6.74 7.95
N LEU A 21 -9.70 7.09 6.88
CA LEU A 21 -8.26 7.35 6.96
C LEU A 21 -7.91 8.56 7.82
N SER A 22 -8.80 9.54 7.95
CA SER A 22 -8.54 10.70 8.82
C SER A 22 -8.35 10.31 10.28
N ALA A 23 -8.90 9.17 10.71
CA ALA A 23 -8.77 8.65 12.07
C ALA A 23 -7.34 8.18 12.42
N ILE A 24 -6.44 8.06 11.44
CA ILE A 24 -5.02 7.73 11.63
C ILE A 24 -4.06 8.88 11.28
N THR A 25 -4.54 10.00 10.73
CA THR A 25 -3.70 11.15 10.35
C THR A 25 -3.49 12.15 11.49
N PRO A 26 -2.25 12.46 11.89
CA PRO A 26 -1.98 13.55 12.83
C PRO A 26 -2.44 14.91 12.27
N PRO A 27 -2.98 15.83 13.08
CA PRO A 27 -3.15 15.78 14.55
C PRO A 27 -4.52 15.25 15.03
N VAL A 28 -5.40 14.78 14.15
CA VAL A 28 -6.81 14.45 14.46
C VAL A 28 -7.04 12.93 14.56
N ALA A 29 -5.98 12.16 14.77
CA ALA A 29 -5.97 10.69 14.73
C ALA A 29 -6.63 10.03 15.97
N LEU A 30 -7.95 10.19 16.11
CA LEU A 30 -8.72 9.73 17.26
C LEU A 30 -8.50 8.23 17.57
N ALA A 31 -8.47 7.38 16.54
CA ALA A 31 -8.26 5.94 16.72
C ALA A 31 -6.84 5.64 17.21
N SER A 32 -5.83 6.32 16.67
CA SER A 32 -4.44 6.18 17.11
C SER A 32 -4.23 6.70 18.53
N TYR A 33 -4.94 7.76 18.94
CA TYR A 33 -4.91 8.27 20.32
C TYR A 33 -5.56 7.31 21.32
N ALA A 34 -6.70 6.71 20.97
CA ALA A 34 -7.32 5.68 21.79
C ALA A 34 -6.39 4.46 21.96
N ALA A 35 -5.76 4.00 20.86
CA ALA A 35 -4.79 2.90 20.90
C ALA A 35 -3.55 3.24 21.76
N ALA A 36 -3.11 4.50 21.74
CA ALA A 36 -2.01 4.97 22.59
C ALA A 36 -2.36 4.91 24.08
N GLY A 37 -3.59 5.26 24.46
CA GLY A 37 -4.09 5.14 25.83
C GLY A 37 -4.14 3.71 26.35
N ILE A 38 -4.48 2.74 25.49
CA ILE A 38 -4.48 1.31 25.84
C ILE A 38 -3.05 0.77 25.97
N SER A 39 -2.13 1.24 25.13
CA SER A 39 -0.74 0.78 25.08
C SER A 39 0.23 1.55 25.99
N ASN A 40 -0.24 2.55 26.74
CA ASN A 40 0.61 3.47 27.54
C ASN A 40 1.75 4.10 26.72
N SER A 41 1.50 4.44 25.45
CA SER A 41 2.48 5.08 24.56
C SER A 41 2.14 6.55 24.31
N ASN A 42 3.10 7.32 23.78
CA ASN A 42 2.85 8.71 23.41
C ASN A 42 1.84 8.78 22.24
N PRO A 43 0.68 9.47 22.39
CA PRO A 43 -0.34 9.54 21.35
C PRO A 43 0.15 10.09 20.00
N MET A 44 1.05 11.08 20.03
CA MET A 44 1.60 11.68 18.82
C MET A 44 2.55 10.72 18.11
N GLU A 45 3.43 10.04 18.83
CA GLU A 45 4.37 9.06 18.25
C GLU A 45 3.65 7.85 17.65
N THR A 46 2.63 7.36 18.34
CA THR A 46 1.77 6.27 17.85
C THR A 46 1.03 6.68 16.58
N SER A 47 0.54 7.92 16.52
CA SER A 47 -0.13 8.46 15.32
C SER A 47 0.82 8.65 14.14
N ILE A 48 2.03 9.15 14.37
CA ILE A 48 3.07 9.26 13.32
C ILE A 48 3.45 7.88 12.79
N THR A 49 3.58 6.89 13.67
CA THR A 49 3.94 5.52 13.29
C THR A 49 2.82 4.85 12.49
N SER A 50 1.58 4.95 12.96
CA SER A 50 0.42 4.43 12.24
C SER A 50 0.23 5.12 10.90
N PHE A 51 0.42 6.44 10.81
CA PHE A 51 0.39 7.18 9.55
C PHE A 51 1.49 6.72 8.57
N LYS A 52 2.74 6.55 9.04
CA LYS A 52 3.85 6.08 8.19
C LYS A 52 3.56 4.72 7.55
N VAL A 53 2.94 3.80 8.29
CA VAL A 53 2.56 2.49 7.76
C VAL A 53 1.31 2.58 6.88
N GLY A 54 0.35 3.43 7.26
CA GLY A 54 -0.93 3.61 6.59
C GLY A 54 -0.90 4.48 5.34
N ILE A 55 0.21 5.18 5.05
CA ILE A 55 0.29 6.13 3.93
C ILE A 55 -0.02 5.49 2.56
N VAL A 56 0.22 4.18 2.41
CA VAL A 56 -0.11 3.45 1.18
C VAL A 56 -1.62 3.32 0.98
N ALA A 57 -2.41 3.31 2.05
CA ALA A 57 -3.86 3.22 1.95
C ALA A 57 -4.46 4.39 1.15
N PHE A 58 -3.79 5.56 1.14
CA PHE A 58 -4.20 6.71 0.34
C PHE A 58 -4.21 6.45 -1.17
N ALA A 59 -3.50 5.40 -1.65
CA ALA A 59 -3.50 5.02 -3.05
C ALA A 59 -4.79 4.29 -3.48
N ILE A 60 -5.52 3.66 -2.56
CA ILE A 60 -6.67 2.81 -2.88
C ILE A 60 -7.81 3.59 -3.57
N PRO A 61 -8.21 4.79 -3.10
CA PRO A 61 -9.22 5.58 -3.80
C PRO A 61 -8.82 5.96 -5.23
N TYR A 62 -7.53 6.19 -5.49
CA TYR A 62 -7.03 6.46 -6.84
C TYR A 62 -7.07 5.20 -7.71
N MET A 63 -6.74 4.03 -7.15
CA MET A 63 -6.90 2.76 -7.84
C MET A 63 -8.35 2.53 -8.30
N ALA A 64 -9.31 2.80 -7.42
CA ALA A 64 -10.74 2.68 -7.72
C ALA A 64 -11.23 3.72 -8.74
N TYR A 65 -10.60 4.91 -8.78
CA TYR A 65 -10.88 5.93 -9.78
C TYR A 65 -10.38 5.54 -11.19
N PHE A 66 -9.17 4.99 -11.29
CA PHE A 66 -8.61 4.57 -12.59
C PHE A 66 -9.16 3.22 -13.08
N ASN A 67 -9.55 2.34 -12.16
CA ASN A 67 -10.06 1.01 -12.45
C ASN A 67 -11.39 0.77 -11.73
N PRO A 68 -12.54 1.18 -12.32
CA PRO A 68 -13.86 0.99 -11.70
C PRO A 68 -14.22 -0.49 -11.52
N VAL A 69 -13.54 -1.41 -12.22
CA VAL A 69 -13.62 -2.87 -12.05
C VAL A 69 -13.37 -3.31 -10.60
N VAL A 70 -12.68 -2.50 -9.79
CA VAL A 70 -12.49 -2.72 -8.34
C VAL A 70 -13.82 -2.81 -7.59
N PHE A 71 -14.88 -2.15 -8.08
CA PHE A 71 -16.24 -2.25 -7.53
C PHE A 71 -17.01 -3.49 -8.00
N MET A 72 -16.31 -4.46 -8.59
CA MET A 72 -16.88 -5.69 -9.16
C MET A 72 -17.83 -5.44 -10.34
N GLU A 73 -17.69 -4.29 -11.00
CA GLU A 73 -18.41 -3.91 -12.21
C GLU A 73 -17.57 -4.30 -13.44
N GLY A 74 -17.62 -5.57 -13.82
CA GLY A 74 -16.86 -6.07 -14.97
C GLY A 74 -16.94 -7.58 -15.13
N ASN A 75 -16.15 -8.12 -16.07
CA ASN A 75 -16.04 -9.57 -16.24
C ASN A 75 -15.31 -10.18 -15.04
N SER A 76 -15.71 -11.37 -14.58
CA SER A 76 -15.03 -12.13 -13.53
C SER A 76 -13.51 -12.23 -13.73
N PHE A 77 -13.06 -12.34 -14.98
CA PHE A 77 -11.62 -12.35 -15.31
C PHE A 77 -10.95 -10.99 -15.06
N GLU A 78 -11.57 -9.88 -15.44
CA GLU A 78 -11.05 -8.52 -15.25
C GLU A 78 -11.01 -8.15 -13.76
N ILE A 79 -12.02 -8.59 -13.00
CA ILE A 79 -12.07 -8.43 -11.55
C ILE A 79 -10.90 -9.18 -10.90
N ALA A 80 -10.71 -10.45 -11.25
CA ALA A 80 -9.61 -11.25 -10.73
C ALA A 80 -8.24 -10.67 -11.13
N TYR A 81 -8.10 -10.19 -12.37
CA TYR A 81 -6.90 -9.52 -12.87
C TYR A 81 -6.58 -8.28 -12.02
N THR A 82 -7.51 -7.34 -11.94
CA THR A 82 -7.34 -6.06 -11.22
C THR A 82 -7.08 -6.29 -9.74
N PHE A 83 -7.75 -7.27 -9.14
CA PHE A 83 -7.54 -7.63 -7.74
C PHE A 83 -6.12 -8.18 -7.49
N CYS A 84 -5.64 -9.11 -8.32
CA CYS A 84 -4.31 -9.71 -8.17
C CYS A 84 -3.20 -8.66 -8.35
N PHE A 85 -3.29 -7.84 -9.40
CA PHE A 85 -2.29 -6.81 -9.67
C PHE A 85 -2.37 -5.66 -8.69
N GLY A 86 -3.56 -5.29 -8.22
CA GLY A 86 -3.76 -4.30 -7.16
C GLY A 86 -3.10 -4.71 -5.84
N ILE A 87 -3.25 -5.97 -5.43
CA ILE A 87 -2.55 -6.52 -4.25
C ILE A 87 -1.03 -6.45 -4.45
N ALA A 88 -0.53 -6.86 -5.61
CA ALA A 88 0.90 -6.82 -5.91
C ALA A 88 1.45 -5.37 -5.87
N ALA A 89 0.71 -4.41 -6.42
CA ALA A 89 1.08 -3.00 -6.45
C ALA A 89 1.15 -2.41 -5.03
N ILE A 90 0.11 -2.65 -4.22
CA ILE A 90 0.06 -2.21 -2.81
C ILE A 90 1.19 -2.85 -2.01
N TYR A 91 1.45 -4.15 -2.20
CA TYR A 91 2.53 -4.85 -1.51
C TYR A 91 3.91 -4.25 -1.85
N LEU A 92 4.15 -3.97 -3.13
CA LEU A 92 5.38 -3.32 -3.59
C LEU A 92 5.55 -1.92 -2.97
N MET A 93 4.46 -1.15 -2.90
CA MET A 93 4.44 0.19 -2.30
C MET A 93 4.73 0.14 -0.80
N ILE A 94 4.04 -0.73 -0.02
CA ILE A 94 4.27 -0.89 1.42
C ILE A 94 5.71 -1.33 1.69
N GLY A 95 6.19 -2.33 0.96
CA GLY A 95 7.55 -2.84 1.12
C GLY A 95 8.63 -1.79 0.81
N SER A 96 8.37 -0.87 -0.12
CA SER A 96 9.27 0.25 -0.42
C SER A 96 9.36 1.26 0.74
N ILE A 97 8.25 1.51 1.43
CA ILE A 97 8.16 2.46 2.54
C ILE A 97 8.72 1.85 3.83
N GLN A 98 8.41 0.59 4.12
CA GLN A 98 8.94 -0.12 5.28
C GLN A 98 10.43 -0.47 5.11
N GLY A 99 10.91 -0.54 3.87
CA GLY A 99 12.28 -0.94 3.56
C GLY A 99 12.55 -2.43 3.70
N TRP A 100 11.48 -3.22 3.74
CA TRP A 100 11.52 -4.66 3.82
C TRP A 100 10.68 -5.29 2.71
N LEU A 101 11.35 -5.88 1.73
CA LEU A 101 10.74 -6.55 0.57
C LEU A 101 11.28 -7.98 0.52
N PHE A 102 10.71 -8.88 1.32
CA PHE A 102 11.23 -10.23 1.56
C PHE A 102 12.65 -10.30 2.17
N GLY A 103 13.15 -9.18 2.68
CA GLY A 103 14.51 -8.97 3.20
C GLY A 103 14.83 -7.47 3.24
N PRO A 104 15.96 -7.07 3.85
CA PRO A 104 16.35 -5.66 3.91
C PRO A 104 16.61 -5.12 2.49
N ALA A 105 15.92 -4.03 2.14
CA ALA A 105 16.03 -3.41 0.82
C ALA A 105 16.90 -2.14 0.87
N ASN A 106 17.86 -2.03 -0.06
CA ASN A 106 18.70 -0.83 -0.21
C ASN A 106 17.85 0.40 -0.56
N LYS A 107 18.29 1.60 -0.15
CA LYS A 107 17.57 2.86 -0.41
C LYS A 107 17.23 3.08 -1.89
N LEU A 108 18.15 2.73 -2.81
CA LEU A 108 17.92 2.83 -4.25
C LEU A 108 16.81 1.87 -4.72
N LEU A 109 16.85 0.61 -4.27
CA LEU A 109 15.82 -0.38 -4.62
C LEU A 109 14.44 0.06 -4.11
N ARG A 110 14.39 0.61 -2.89
CA ARG A 110 13.15 1.16 -2.33
C ARG A 110 12.58 2.27 -3.20
N LEU A 111 13.42 3.21 -3.64
CA LEU A 111 12.99 4.30 -4.52
C LEU A 111 12.45 3.76 -5.86
N VAL A 112 13.14 2.79 -6.47
CA VAL A 112 12.69 2.15 -7.71
C VAL A 112 11.35 1.45 -7.52
N CYS A 113 11.18 0.64 -6.46
CA CYS A 113 9.93 -0.04 -6.15
C CYS A 113 8.78 0.95 -5.90
N PHE A 114 9.05 2.06 -5.20
CA PHE A 114 8.05 3.11 -4.97
C PHE A 114 7.59 3.74 -6.29
N ILE A 115 8.52 4.13 -7.16
CA ILE A 115 8.21 4.70 -8.48
C ILE A 115 7.45 3.70 -9.36
N TYR A 116 7.78 2.40 -9.29
CA TYR A 116 7.08 1.34 -10.04
C TYR A 116 5.65 1.10 -9.54
N SER A 117 5.39 1.26 -8.24
CA SER A 117 4.08 0.98 -7.67
C SER A 117 3.00 1.96 -8.14
N ILE A 118 3.36 3.23 -8.40
CA ILE A 118 2.43 4.27 -8.84
C ILE A 118 1.74 3.92 -10.18
N PRO A 119 2.47 3.66 -11.29
CA PRO A 119 1.83 3.28 -12.55
C PRO A 119 1.17 1.90 -12.51
N MET A 120 1.59 0.98 -11.64
CA MET A 120 0.83 -0.26 -11.41
C MET A 120 -0.57 0.05 -10.83
N ILE A 121 -0.66 0.97 -9.85
CA ILE A 121 -1.94 1.39 -9.26
C ILE A 121 -2.87 2.04 -10.31
N MET A 122 -2.29 2.71 -11.30
CA MET A 122 -3.04 3.33 -12.40
C MET A 122 -3.48 2.34 -13.49
N GLY A 123 -3.11 1.06 -13.41
CA GLY A 123 -3.52 0.02 -14.36
C GLY A 123 -2.70 -0.03 -15.67
N PHE A 124 -1.46 0.47 -15.68
CA PHE A 124 -0.61 0.35 -16.86
C PHE A 124 -0.03 -1.06 -16.98
N MET A 125 -0.53 -1.85 -17.94
CA MET A 125 -0.17 -3.25 -18.18
C MET A 125 1.35 -3.53 -18.19
N VAL A 126 2.14 -2.65 -18.82
CA VAL A 126 3.61 -2.81 -18.87
C VAL A 126 4.21 -2.82 -17.47
N PHE A 127 3.77 -1.92 -16.60
CA PHE A 127 4.24 -1.80 -15.22
C PHE A 127 3.70 -2.91 -14.33
N GLU A 128 2.49 -3.40 -14.59
CA GLU A 128 1.92 -4.55 -13.88
C GLU A 128 2.75 -5.82 -14.08
N ILE A 129 3.06 -6.16 -15.33
CA ILE A 129 3.86 -7.35 -15.67
C ILE A 129 5.29 -7.20 -15.14
N THR A 130 5.95 -6.07 -15.44
CA THR A 130 7.34 -5.84 -15.03
C THR A 130 7.47 -5.69 -13.50
N GLY A 131 6.47 -5.15 -12.82
CA GLY A 131 6.41 -5.03 -11.37
C GLY A 131 6.25 -6.39 -10.68
N VAL A 132 5.42 -7.29 -11.21
CA VAL A 132 5.32 -8.67 -10.72
C VAL A 132 6.62 -9.45 -10.96
N ILE A 133 7.26 -9.25 -12.12
CA ILE A 133 8.60 -9.83 -12.39
C ILE A 133 9.62 -9.32 -11.37
N LEU A 134 9.60 -8.02 -11.06
CA LEU A 134 10.49 -7.43 -10.05
C LEU A 134 10.24 -8.04 -8.67
N LEU A 135 8.98 -8.18 -8.24
CA LEU A 135 8.62 -8.86 -6.99
C LEU A 135 9.14 -10.30 -6.95
N GLY A 136 8.95 -11.05 -8.04
CA GLY A 136 9.45 -12.41 -8.18
C GLY A 136 10.98 -12.49 -8.11
N ALA A 137 11.68 -11.58 -8.81
CA ALA A 137 13.13 -11.49 -8.78
C ALA A 137 13.67 -11.18 -7.37
N LEU A 138 13.01 -10.26 -6.65
CA LEU A 138 13.35 -9.94 -5.26
C LEU A 138 13.11 -11.12 -4.32
N TYR A 139 12.00 -11.83 -4.50
CA TYR A 139 11.69 -13.04 -3.73
C TYR A 139 12.77 -14.12 -3.95
N ILE A 140 13.14 -14.40 -5.20
CA ILE A 140 14.18 -15.40 -5.53
C ILE A 140 15.54 -14.98 -4.98
N LYS A 141 15.93 -13.71 -5.17
CA LYS A 141 17.20 -13.18 -4.64
C LYS A 141 17.28 -13.32 -3.12
N ASN A 142 16.22 -12.95 -2.41
CA ASN A 142 16.20 -13.04 -0.95
C ASN A 142 16.09 -14.48 -0.43
N ARG A 143 15.45 -15.38 -1.18
CA ARG A 143 15.46 -16.82 -0.86
C ARG A 143 16.87 -17.43 -0.98
N LYS A 144 17.66 -17.00 -1.96
CA LYS A 144 19.07 -17.41 -2.13
C LYS A 144 20.01 -16.79 -1.09
N ASN A 145 19.69 -15.60 -0.60
CA ASN A 145 20.49 -14.87 0.39
C ASN A 145 20.11 -15.15 1.86
N LYS A 146 19.24 -16.14 2.14
CA LYS A 146 18.99 -16.52 3.54
C LYS A 146 20.31 -16.98 4.17
N PRO A 147 20.81 -16.33 5.25
CA PRO A 147 21.89 -16.92 6.01
C PRO A 147 21.39 -18.25 6.58
N VAL A 148 22.13 -19.33 6.30
CA VAL A 148 22.01 -20.54 7.09
C VAL A 148 22.44 -20.19 8.51
N SER A 149 21.58 -20.51 9.48
CA SER A 149 21.78 -20.48 10.95
C SER A 149 21.37 -19.20 11.73
N GLY A 150 20.34 -19.39 12.59
CA GLY A 150 20.48 -19.37 14.05
C GLY A 150 20.55 -18.04 14.80
N LEU A 151 19.40 -17.63 15.37
CA LEU A 151 19.21 -16.82 16.60
C LEU A 151 19.88 -15.42 16.73
N PRO A 152 19.28 -14.49 17.50
CA PRO A 152 19.54 -13.06 17.38
C PRO A 152 20.88 -12.63 17.98
N ARG A 153 21.59 -11.73 17.31
CA ARG A 153 22.62 -10.89 17.93
C ARG A 153 22.03 -9.51 18.18
N VAL A 154 21.40 -9.36 19.34
CA VAL A 154 21.19 -8.05 19.97
C VAL A 154 22.47 -7.74 20.73
N GLY A 155 23.17 -6.70 20.31
CA GLY A 155 24.35 -6.12 20.95
C GLY A 155 24.43 -4.66 20.54
#